data_AF-A0A183FQX3-F1
#
_entry.id   AF-A0A183FQX3-F1
#
_cell.length_a   1.000
_cell.length_b   1.000
_cell.length_c   1.000
_cell.angle_alpha   90.00
_cell.angle_beta   90.00
_cell.angle_gamma   90.00
#
_symmetry.space_group_name_H-M   'P 1'
#
loop_
_entity.id
_entity.type
_entity.pdbx_description
1 polymer ?
#
loop_
_entity_poly.entity_id
_entity_poly.type
_entity_poly.pdbx_seq_one_letter_code
_entity_poly.pdbx_strand_id
1 'polypeptide(L)'
;MVLRKPVEVRERWEEYFKELLNEEFPRREAEEEQPTEGPIPPWTQEEVRKAIGRMKLGKAAGPDGVPVEAWKVLRDLGINWLT
;
A
#
# COMPACT_ATOMS: atom_id res chain seq x y z
N MET A 1 -1.00 34.03 -18.05
CA MET A 1 -0.15 34.96 -17.28
C MET A 1 1.00 34.13 -16.70
N VAL A 2 2.26 34.48 -16.97
CA VAL A 2 3.43 33.75 -16.43
C VAL A 2 3.94 34.50 -15.22
N LEU A 3 3.89 33.87 -14.04
CA LEU A 3 4.44 34.42 -12.79
C LEU A 3 5.96 34.26 -12.81
N ARG A 4 6.69 35.32 -12.46
CA ARG A 4 8.17 35.32 -12.46
C ARG A 4 8.77 35.72 -11.12
N LYS A 5 7.99 36.32 -10.22
CA LYS A 5 8.47 36.66 -8.88
C LYS A 5 8.36 35.43 -7.97
N PRO A 6 9.42 35.09 -7.21
CA PRO A 6 9.41 33.91 -6.34
C PRO A 6 8.24 33.86 -5.34
N VAL A 7 7.81 35.01 -4.83
CA VAL A 7 6.69 35.11 -3.87
C VAL A 7 5.37 34.74 -4.54
N GLU A 8 5.07 35.34 -5.69
CA GLU A 8 3.85 35.05 -6.46
C GLU A 8 3.79 33.58 -6.91
N VAL A 9 4.94 33.02 -7.30
CA VAL A 9 5.04 31.59 -7.64
C VAL A 9 4.71 30.75 -6.40
N ARG A 10 5.33 31.02 -5.26
CA ARG A 10 5.10 30.24 -4.03
C ARG A 10 3.64 30.30 -3.57
N GLU A 11 3.04 31.48 -3.56
CA GLU A 11 1.62 31.67 -3.20
C GLU A 11 0.70 30.87 -4.13
N ARG A 12 0.95 30.93 -5.45
CA ARG A 12 0.15 30.17 -6.41
C ARG A 12 0.33 28.66 -6.27
N TRP A 13 1.53 28.20 -5.93
CA TRP A 13 1.80 26.80 -5.62
C TRP A 13 1.11 26.35 -4.34
N GLU A 14 1.12 27.17 -3.29
CA GLU A 14 0.45 26.88 -2.02
C GLU A 14 -1.07 26.76 -2.21
N GLU A 15 -1.70 27.69 -2.92
CA GLU A 15 -3.13 27.62 -3.27
C GLU A 15 -3.46 26.33 -4.03
N TYR A 16 -2.68 26.02 -5.08
CA TYR A 16 -2.92 24.84 -5.90
C TYR A 16 -2.84 23.54 -5.10
N PHE A 17 -1.82 23.37 -4.25
CA PHE A 17 -1.70 22.18 -3.42
C PHE A 17 -2.73 22.12 -2.30
N LYS A 18 -3.14 23.27 -1.76
CA LYS A 18 -4.19 23.34 -0.76
C LYS A 18 -5.53 22.88 -1.35
N GLU A 19 -5.86 23.31 -2.57
CA GLU A 19 -7.04 22.80 -3.28
C GLU A 19 -6.87 21.30 -3.57
N LEU A 20 -5.79 20.91 -4.23
CA LEU A 20 -5.56 19.52 -4.65
C LEU A 20 -5.59 18.50 -3.50
N LEU A 21 -5.03 18.85 -2.33
CA LEU A 21 -4.90 17.92 -1.21
C LEU A 21 -6.08 17.95 -0.24
N ASN A 22 -6.85 19.04 -0.20
CA ASN A 22 -8.01 19.17 0.71
C ASN A 22 -9.35 19.08 -0.02
N GLU A 23 -9.37 19.07 -1.35
CA GLU A 23 -10.56 18.74 -2.12
C GLU A 23 -10.88 17.24 -1.93
N GLU A 24 -11.74 16.97 -0.95
CA GLU A 24 -12.36 15.67 -0.77
C GLU A 24 -13.26 15.40 -1.98
N PHE A 25 -12.76 14.63 -2.94
CA PHE A 25 -13.61 14.03 -3.96
C PHE A 25 -14.70 13.22 -3.26
N PRO A 26 -15.95 13.22 -3.76
CA PRO A 26 -16.97 12.33 -3.26
C PRO A 26 -16.44 10.90 -3.39
N ARG A 27 -15.99 10.37 -2.25
CA ARG A 27 -15.56 8.99 -2.12
C ARG A 27 -16.84 8.20 -2.39
N ARG A 28 -16.85 7.39 -3.45
CA ARG A 28 -17.88 6.36 -3.53
C ARG A 28 -17.65 5.53 -2.28
N GLU A 29 -18.62 5.55 -1.38
CA GLU A 29 -18.70 4.51 -0.36
C GLU A 29 -18.63 3.21 -1.16
N ALA A 30 -17.60 2.42 -0.90
CA ALA A 30 -17.60 1.07 -1.46
C ALA A 30 -18.87 0.45 -0.92
N GLU A 31 -19.83 0.15 -1.79
CA GLU A 31 -20.98 -0.64 -1.39
C GLU A 31 -20.40 -1.87 -0.72
N GLU A 32 -20.76 -2.11 0.55
CA GLU A 32 -20.41 -3.34 1.23
C GLU A 32 -21.14 -4.46 0.49
N GLU A 33 -20.50 -4.96 -0.57
CA GLU A 33 -20.99 -6.10 -1.31
C GLU A 33 -21.06 -7.27 -0.32
N GLN A 34 -22.19 -7.96 -0.31
CA GLN A 34 -22.28 -9.20 0.46
C GLN A 34 -21.13 -10.11 0.02
N PRO A 35 -20.41 -10.74 0.96
CA PRO A 35 -19.36 -11.69 0.62
C PRO A 35 -19.92 -12.69 -0.39
N THR A 36 -19.45 -12.62 -1.63
CA THR A 36 -19.99 -13.43 -2.73
C THR A 36 -19.67 -14.91 -2.53
N GLU A 37 -18.66 -15.18 -1.71
CA GLU A 37 -18.18 -16.51 -1.38
C GLU A 37 -18.32 -16.78 0.12
N GLY A 38 -18.52 -18.06 0.46
CA GLY A 38 -18.58 -18.54 1.83
C GLY A 38 -17.26 -18.36 2.59
N PRO A 39 -17.07 -19.06 3.72
CA PRO A 39 -15.84 -18.92 4.52
C PRO A 39 -14.59 -19.14 3.66
N ILE A 40 -13.72 -18.14 3.61
CA ILE A 40 -12.43 -18.24 2.91
C ILE A 40 -11.57 -19.25 3.67
N PRO A 41 -11.10 -20.32 3.01
CA PRO A 41 -10.25 -21.30 3.69
C PRO A 41 -8.92 -20.66 4.11
N PRO A 42 -8.32 -21.10 5.23
CA PRO A 42 -7.01 -20.62 5.65
C PRO A 42 -5.94 -20.97 4.60
N TRP A 43 -4.93 -20.12 4.48
CA TRP A 43 -3.81 -20.32 3.56
C TRP A 43 -3.02 -21.57 3.95
N THR A 44 -2.57 -22.34 2.95
CA THR A 44 -1.65 -23.45 3.18
C THR A 44 -0.20 -22.95 3.29
N GLN A 45 0.63 -23.69 4.03
CA GLN A 45 2.06 -23.36 4.17
C GLN A 45 2.78 -23.36 2.81
N GLU A 46 2.41 -24.28 1.90
CA GLU A 46 2.90 -24.32 0.52
C GLU A 46 2.57 -23.04 -0.27
N GLU A 47 1.36 -22.51 -0.13
CA GLU A 47 0.95 -21.26 -0.77
C GLU A 47 1.75 -20.08 -0.25
N VAL A 48 1.91 -19.97 1.07
CA VAL A 48 2.70 -18.92 1.72
C VAL A 48 4.16 -19.01 1.30
N ARG A 49 4.74 -20.21 1.30
CA ARG A 49 6.10 -20.47 0.82
C ARG A 49 6.28 -20.04 -0.64
N LYS A 50 5.32 -20.37 -1.50
CA LYS A 50 5.33 -20.01 -2.92
C LYS A 50 5.13 -18.50 -3.13
N ALA A 51 4.37 -17.84 -2.27
CA ALA A 51 4.19 -16.39 -2.29
C ALA A 51 5.50 -15.68 -1.92
N ILE A 52 6.10 -16.02 -0.78
CA ILE A 52 7.38 -15.46 -0.32
C ILE A 52 8.49 -15.69 -1.36
N GLY A 53 8.54 -16.88 -1.97
CA GLY A 53 9.49 -17.20 -3.04
C GLY A 53 9.36 -16.30 -4.27
N ARG A 54 8.12 -15.92 -4.64
CA ARG A 54 7.83 -15.04 -5.78
C ARG A 54 8.08 -13.55 -5.50
N MET A 55 8.17 -13.14 -4.24
CA MET A 55 8.41 -11.75 -3.87
C MET A 55 9.81 -11.31 -4.33
N LYS A 56 9.89 -10.11 -4.93
CA LYS A 56 11.15 -9.50 -5.36
C LYS A 56 11.86 -8.88 -4.16
N LEU A 57 13.18 -9.04 -4.13
CA LEU A 57 14.06 -8.35 -3.19
C LEU A 57 14.20 -6.87 -3.57
N GLY A 58 14.64 -6.05 -2.62
CA GLY A 58 14.87 -4.62 -2.81
C GLY A 58 13.59 -3.81 -3.01
N LYS A 59 12.44 -4.33 -2.54
CA LYS A 59 11.19 -3.57 -2.46
C LYS A 59 11.14 -2.80 -1.15
N ALA A 60 10.54 -1.60 -1.20
CA ALA A 60 10.27 -0.85 0.02
C ALA A 60 9.38 -1.68 0.95
N ALA A 61 9.66 -1.59 2.25
CA ALA A 61 8.83 -2.22 3.26
C ALA A 61 7.40 -1.66 3.19
N GLY A 62 6.42 -2.51 3.51
CA GLY A 62 5.04 -2.08 3.62
C GLY A 62 4.82 -1.20 4.86
N PRO A 63 3.55 -0.86 5.15
CA PRO A 63 3.19 -0.17 6.39
C PRO A 63 3.59 -0.94 7.67
N ASP A 64 3.82 -2.25 7.53
CA ASP A 64 4.34 -3.13 8.59
C ASP A 64 5.83 -2.90 8.89
N GLY A 65 6.56 -2.17 8.03
CA GLY A 65 7.98 -1.89 8.18
C GLY A 65 8.88 -3.11 7.97
N VAL A 66 8.33 -4.26 7.58
CA VAL A 66 9.08 -5.51 7.41
C VAL A 66 9.48 -5.71 5.95
N PRO A 67 10.79 -5.77 5.63
CA PRO A 67 11.24 -6.01 4.28
C PRO A 67 11.06 -7.48 3.86
N VAL A 68 10.94 -7.73 2.55
CA VAL A 68 10.78 -9.08 1.96
C VAL A 68 11.94 -10.01 2.35
N GLU A 69 13.13 -9.44 2.51
CA GLU A 69 14.35 -10.10 2.93
C GLU A 69 14.17 -10.81 4.28
N ALA A 70 13.47 -10.19 5.23
CA ALA A 70 13.23 -10.75 6.55
C ALA A 70 12.42 -12.05 6.45
N TRP A 71 11.35 -12.05 5.66
CA TRP A 71 10.53 -13.23 5.41
C TRP A 71 11.32 -14.36 4.74
N LYS A 72 12.23 -14.04 3.81
CA LYS A 72 13.09 -15.04 3.17
C LYS A 72 14.15 -15.62 4.10
N VAL A 73 14.62 -14.87 5.09
CA VAL A 73 15.57 -15.34 6.12
C VAL A 73 14.87 -16.22 7.15
N LEU A 74 13.68 -15.82 7.61
CA LEU A 74 12.92 -16.55 8.62
C LEU A 74 12.46 -17.94 8.16
N ARG A 75 12.34 -18.17 6.84
CA ARG A 75 12.01 -19.49 6.26
C ARG A 75 10.76 -20.08 6.92
N ASP A 76 10.87 -21.26 7.51
CA ASP A 76 9.77 -22.01 8.11
C ASP A 76 9.18 -21.29 9.34
N LEU A 77 10.00 -20.55 10.09
CA LEU A 77 9.50 -19.73 11.21
C LEU A 77 8.60 -18.59 10.71
N GLY A 78 8.98 -17.99 9.57
CA GLY A 78 8.18 -16.95 8.93
C GLY A 78 6.91 -17.50 8.31
N ILE A 79 6.96 -18.71 7.75
CA ILE A 79 5.78 -19.39 7.19
C ILE A 79 4.79 -19.73 8.32
N ASN A 80 5.26 -20.35 9.43
CA ASN A 80 4.42 -20.69 10.59
C ASN A 80 3.81 -19.47 11.28
N TRP A 81 4.42 -18.29 11.15
CA TRP A 81 3.84 -17.05 11.67
C TRP A 81 2.69 -16.52 10.80
N LEU A 82 2.72 -16.81 9.49
CA LEU A 82 1.79 -16.30 8.49
C LEU A 82 0.63 -17.25 8.17
N THR A 83 0.70 -18.49 8.66
CA THR A 83 -0.35 -19.53 8.58
C THR A 83 -0.86 -19.87 9.96
#